data_AF-A0A3P7EP12-F1
#
_entry.id   AF-A0A3P7EP12-F1
#
_cell.length_a   1.000
_cell.length_b   1.000
_cell.length_c   1.000
_cell.angle_alpha   90.00
_cell.angle_beta   90.00
_cell.angle_gamma   90.00
#
_symmetry.space_group_name_H-M   'P 1'
#
loop_
_entity.id
_entity.type
_entity.pdbx_description
1 polymer ?
#
loop_
_entity_poly.entity_id
_entity_poly.type
_entity_poly.pdbx_seq_one_letter_code
_entity_poly.pdbx_strand_id
1 'polypeptide(L)'
;MLRRMSLSAILKNMDKMSSVDLFEEENANIDDPVSLIVRRLTDTEKLRQERFHPLAILSAKTSYEHGYEMKGNRIWRPIKSIQKALDNAFYNCINVIGVTHRRYLIAVDISGYDAGL
;
A
#
# COMPACT_ATOMS: atom_id res chain seq x y z
N MET A 1 -10.20 -0.36 -16.93
CA MET A 1 -8.81 0.13 -16.95
C MET A 1 -7.90 -0.59 -15.94
N LEU A 2 -8.32 -0.75 -14.67
CA LEU A 2 -7.51 -1.35 -13.58
C LEU A 2 -6.83 -2.68 -13.91
N ARG A 3 -7.52 -3.61 -14.58
CA ARG A 3 -6.99 -4.94 -14.93
C ARG A 3 -5.69 -4.91 -15.74
N ARG A 4 -5.45 -3.84 -16.49
CA ARG A 4 -4.27 -3.70 -17.38
C ARG A 4 -3.13 -2.91 -16.76
N MET A 5 -3.35 -2.29 -15.59
CA MET A 5 -2.32 -1.48 -14.94
C MET A 5 -1.26 -2.37 -14.28
N SER A 6 -0.02 -1.91 -14.19
CA SER A 6 0.97 -2.56 -13.30
C SER A 6 0.60 -2.34 -11.83
N LEU A 7 1.10 -3.17 -10.92
CA LEU A 7 0.82 -2.98 -9.49
C LEU A 7 1.41 -1.65 -9.00
N SER A 8 2.57 -1.26 -9.53
CA SER A 8 3.19 0.04 -9.24
C SER A 8 2.28 1.19 -9.66
N ALA A 9 1.63 1.08 -10.82
CA ALA A 9 0.69 2.10 -11.29
C ALA A 9 -0.59 2.13 -10.43
N ILE A 10 -1.06 0.99 -9.92
CA ILE A 10 -2.17 0.95 -8.95
C ILE A 10 -1.76 1.66 -7.66
N LEU A 11 -0.65 1.27 -7.04
CA LEU A 11 -0.18 1.85 -5.78
C LEU A 11 0.01 3.37 -5.85
N LYS A 12 0.51 3.89 -6.98
CA LYS A 12 0.67 5.33 -7.20
C LYS A 12 -0.64 6.10 -7.37
N ASN A 13 -1.74 5.43 -7.69
CA ASN A 13 -3.01 6.07 -8.05
C ASN A 13 -4.20 5.59 -7.20
N MET A 14 -4.00 4.70 -6.23
CA MET A 14 -5.09 4.08 -5.46
C MET A 14 -5.89 5.10 -4.65
N ASP A 15 -5.23 6.13 -4.15
CA ASP A 15 -5.83 7.28 -3.47
C ASP A 15 -6.82 8.01 -4.39
N LYS A 16 -6.39 8.25 -5.64
CA LYS A 16 -7.19 8.87 -6.68
C LYS A 16 -8.37 7.98 -7.07
N MET A 17 -8.15 6.66 -7.15
CA MET A 17 -9.21 5.70 -7.46
C MET A 17 -10.26 5.68 -6.35
N SER A 18 -9.84 5.87 -5.09
CA SER A 18 -10.75 5.85 -3.94
C SER A 18 -11.59 7.09 -3.81
N SER A 19 -11.09 8.23 -4.28
CA SER A 19 -11.85 9.47 -4.28
C SER A 19 -12.96 9.55 -5.34
N VAL A 20 -13.07 8.58 -6.26
CA VAL A 20 -13.96 8.62 -7.43
C VAL A 20 -15.11 7.60 -7.32
N ASP A 21 -15.53 7.22 -6.11
CA ASP A 21 -16.58 6.23 -5.85
C ASP A 21 -16.41 4.90 -6.62
N LEU A 22 -15.18 4.56 -7.03
CA LEU A 22 -14.89 3.29 -7.71
C LEU A 22 -14.94 2.09 -6.77
N PHE A 23 -15.05 2.33 -5.47
CA PHE A 23 -15.07 1.29 -4.45
C PHE A 23 -16.39 1.37 -3.67
N GLU A 24 -17.48 0.92 -4.29
CA GLU A 24 -18.73 0.67 -3.59
C GLU A 24 -18.58 -0.59 -2.74
N GLU A 25 -18.65 -0.47 -1.40
CA GLU A 25 -18.55 -1.61 -0.48
C GLU A 25 -19.70 -2.63 -0.63
N GLU A 26 -20.80 -2.25 -1.29
CA GLU A 26 -22.03 -3.03 -1.33
C GLU A 26 -22.09 -4.08 -2.46
N ASN A 27 -21.13 -4.11 -3.39
CA ASN A 27 -21.13 -5.06 -4.52
C ASN A 27 -19.76 -5.75 -4.73
N ALA A 28 -19.30 -6.48 -3.71
CA ALA A 28 -18.08 -7.28 -3.77
C ALA A 28 -18.23 -8.53 -4.67
N ASN A 29 -18.27 -8.33 -5.99
CA ASN A 29 -18.07 -9.41 -6.96
C ASN A 29 -16.56 -9.63 -7.15
N ILE A 30 -16.09 -10.81 -7.56
CA ILE A 30 -14.66 -11.09 -7.81
C ILE A 30 -14.01 -10.10 -8.80
N ASP A 31 -14.85 -9.43 -9.58
CA ASP A 31 -14.51 -8.44 -10.58
C ASP A 31 -14.53 -6.99 -10.06
N ASP A 32 -14.85 -6.78 -8.78
CA ASP A 32 -14.86 -5.46 -8.15
C ASP A 32 -13.44 -4.91 -7.99
N PRO A 33 -13.26 -3.58 -8.09
CA PRO A 33 -11.95 -2.94 -7.97
C PRO A 33 -11.19 -3.25 -6.68
N VAL A 34 -11.87 -3.35 -5.53
CA VAL A 34 -11.26 -3.67 -4.22
C VAL A 34 -10.69 -5.08 -4.25
N SER A 35 -11.50 -6.07 -4.63
CA SER A 35 -11.10 -7.48 -4.71
C SER A 35 -9.92 -7.68 -5.65
N LEU A 36 -9.90 -6.99 -6.79
CA LEU A 36 -8.77 -7.03 -7.72
C LEU A 36 -7.48 -6.48 -7.10
N ILE A 37 -7.56 -5.35 -6.38
CA ILE A 37 -6.39 -4.74 -5.73
C ILE A 37 -5.88 -5.65 -4.62
N VAL A 38 -6.78 -6.13 -3.75
CA VAL A 38 -6.45 -7.05 -2.65
C VAL A 38 -5.75 -8.29 -3.19
N ARG A 39 -6.32 -8.95 -4.22
CA ARG A 39 -5.72 -10.15 -4.84
C ARG A 39 -4.28 -9.90 -5.30
N ARG A 40 -4.02 -8.75 -5.92
CA ARG A 40 -2.69 -8.40 -6.43
C ARG A 40 -1.70 -8.06 -5.32
N LEU A 41 -2.15 -7.45 -4.24
CA LEU A 41 -1.32 -7.16 -3.06
C LEU A 41 -0.99 -8.42 -2.26
N THR A 42 -1.87 -9.43 -2.29
CA THR A 42 -1.65 -10.70 -1.58
C THR A 42 -0.86 -11.74 -2.40
N ASP A 43 -0.62 -11.50 -3.69
CA ASP A 43 0.14 -12.40 -4.56
C ASP A 43 1.65 -12.29 -4.28
N THR A 44 2.10 -13.04 -3.27
CA THR A 44 3.48 -12.98 -2.77
C THR A 44 4.51 -13.39 -3.83
N GLU A 45 4.19 -14.37 -4.67
CA GLU A 45 5.07 -14.78 -5.77
C GLU A 45 5.22 -13.68 -6.80
N LYS A 46 4.13 -12.99 -7.15
CA LYS A 46 4.18 -11.85 -8.07
C LYS A 46 4.96 -10.68 -7.48
N LEU A 47 4.76 -10.36 -6.21
CA LEU A 47 5.54 -9.33 -5.50
C LEU A 47 7.04 -9.64 -5.52
N ARG A 48 7.40 -10.90 -5.27
CA ARG A 48 8.78 -11.40 -5.30
C ARG A 48 9.39 -11.28 -6.70
N GLN A 49 8.66 -11.74 -7.73
CA GLN A 49 9.10 -11.67 -9.13
C GLN A 49 9.29 -10.22 -9.61
N GLU A 50 8.39 -9.31 -9.21
CA GLU A 50 8.45 -7.89 -9.57
C GLU A 50 9.43 -7.10 -8.68
N ARG A 51 10.07 -7.75 -7.68
CA ARG A 51 11.04 -7.16 -6.75
C ARG A 51 10.52 -5.88 -6.08
N PHE A 52 9.27 -5.91 -5.62
CA PHE A 52 8.70 -4.77 -4.91
C PHE A 52 9.47 -4.49 -3.62
N HIS A 53 9.96 -3.26 -3.50
CA HIS A 53 10.67 -2.82 -2.29
C HIS A 53 9.67 -2.54 -1.16
N PRO A 54 9.92 -2.99 0.09
CA PRO A 54 9.02 -2.74 1.22
C PRO A 54 8.66 -1.25 1.42
N LEU A 55 9.63 -0.35 1.24
CA LEU A 55 9.37 1.10 1.35
C LEU A 55 8.34 1.63 0.35
N ALA A 56 8.23 1.03 -0.84
CA ALA A 56 7.23 1.45 -1.82
C ALA A 56 5.81 1.06 -1.36
N ILE A 57 5.66 -0.11 -0.74
CA ILE A 57 4.40 -0.55 -0.13
C ILE A 57 4.08 0.32 1.08
N LEU A 58 5.07 0.58 1.95
CA LEU A 58 4.89 1.43 3.12
C LEU A 58 4.46 2.85 2.72
N SER A 59 5.09 3.44 1.70
CA SER A 59 4.73 4.76 1.21
C SER A 59 3.29 4.81 0.68
N ALA A 60 2.89 3.81 -0.10
CA ALA A 60 1.51 3.70 -0.59
C ALA A 60 0.51 3.49 0.56
N LYS A 61 0.87 2.66 1.56
CA LYS A 61 0.06 2.45 2.76
C LYS A 61 -0.17 3.74 3.53
N THR A 62 0.90 4.46 3.86
CA THR A 62 0.81 5.73 4.59
C THR A 62 -0.03 6.75 3.83
N SER A 63 0.17 6.89 2.52
CA SER A 63 -0.62 7.79 1.68
C SER A 63 -2.10 7.40 1.69
N TYR A 64 -2.41 6.13 1.43
CA TYR A 64 -3.77 5.62 1.37
C TYR A 64 -4.52 5.75 2.69
N GLU A 65 -3.87 5.44 3.81
CA GLU A 65 -4.44 5.52 5.16
C GLU A 65 -4.67 6.95 5.64
N HIS A 66 -3.97 7.92 5.06
CA HIS A 66 -4.16 9.33 5.37
C HIS A 66 -5.57 9.82 5.05
N GLY A 67 -6.21 9.24 4.03
CA GLY A 67 -7.60 9.55 3.65
C GLY A 67 -7.79 10.89 2.94
N TYR A 68 -6.73 11.65 2.71
CA TYR A 68 -6.77 12.88 1.92
C TYR A 68 -5.46 13.13 1.19
N GLU A 69 -5.53 13.88 0.10
CA GLU A 69 -4.35 14.28 -0.68
C GLU A 69 -3.63 15.45 0.00
N MET A 70 -2.35 15.28 0.37
CA MET A 70 -1.56 16.35 1.01
C MET A 70 -1.50 17.65 0.19
N LYS A 71 -1.52 17.53 -1.14
CA LYS A 71 -1.52 18.64 -2.09
C LYS A 71 -2.71 18.49 -3.05
N GLY A 72 -3.91 18.80 -2.57
CA GLY A 72 -5.14 18.72 -3.35
C GLY A 72 -6.39 18.77 -2.48
N ASN A 73 -7.55 18.58 -3.09
CA ASN A 73 -8.86 18.60 -2.41
C ASN A 73 -9.54 17.23 -2.39
N ARG A 74 -8.82 16.16 -2.72
CA ARG A 74 -9.38 14.81 -2.74
C ARG A 74 -9.35 14.22 -1.35
N ILE A 75 -10.50 13.66 -0.97
CA ILE A 75 -10.73 12.93 0.25
C ILE A 75 -11.26 11.56 -0.17
N TRP A 76 -10.88 10.52 0.56
CA TRP A 76 -11.46 9.19 0.41
C TRP A 76 -11.54 8.52 1.77
N ARG A 77 -12.36 7.48 1.85
CA ARG A 77 -12.44 6.64 3.03
C ARG A 77 -11.53 5.42 2.82
N PRO A 78 -10.45 5.24 3.61
CA PRO A 78 -9.62 4.05 3.50
C PRO A 78 -10.44 2.78 3.75
N ILE A 79 -10.29 1.80 2.87
CA ILE A 79 -11.03 0.53 2.93
C ILE A 79 -10.20 -0.49 3.70
N LYS A 80 -10.80 -1.10 4.72
CA LYS A 80 -10.12 -2.00 5.66
C LYS A 80 -9.42 -3.19 4.98
N SER A 81 -10.03 -3.76 3.94
CA SER A 81 -9.45 -4.89 3.20
C SER A 81 -8.18 -4.48 2.44
N ILE A 82 -8.17 -3.28 1.85
CA ILE A 82 -7.00 -2.71 1.17
C ILE A 82 -5.90 -2.38 2.18
N GLN A 83 -6.24 -1.76 3.32
CA GLN A 83 -5.29 -1.48 4.40
C GLN A 83 -4.61 -2.77 4.89
N LYS A 84 -5.39 -3.82 5.15
CA LYS A 84 -4.87 -5.14 5.55
C LYS A 84 -4.01 -5.78 4.46
N ALA A 85 -4.40 -5.64 3.20
CA ALA A 85 -3.63 -6.19 2.08
C ALA A 85 -2.28 -5.46 1.89
N LEU A 86 -2.24 -4.15 2.07
CA LEU A 86 -1.01 -3.35 2.07
C LEU A 86 -0.08 -3.73 3.22
N ASP A 87 -0.63 -3.90 4.42
CA ASP A 87 0.13 -4.32 5.61
C ASP A 87 0.79 -5.69 5.39
N ASN A 88 0.01 -6.68 4.93
CA ASN A 88 0.54 -7.99 4.58
C ASN A 88 1.59 -7.93 3.46
N ALA A 89 1.36 -7.12 2.41
CA ALA A 89 2.30 -6.94 1.31
C ALA A 89 3.65 -6.38 1.79
N PHE A 90 3.63 -5.45 2.76
CA PHE A 90 4.84 -4.89 3.35
C PHE A 90 5.70 -5.98 4.01
N TYR A 91 5.11 -6.81 4.87
CA TYR A 91 5.82 -7.92 5.51
C TYR A 91 6.26 -8.99 4.52
N ASN A 92 5.44 -9.31 3.51
CA ASN A 92 5.80 -10.25 2.46
C ASN A 92 7.03 -9.77 1.66
N CYS A 93 7.08 -8.48 1.33
CA CYS A 93 8.23 -7.86 0.69
C CYS A 93 9.49 -7.85 1.58
N ILE A 94 9.35 -7.81 2.91
CA ILE A 94 10.48 -7.93 3.83
C ILE A 94 10.97 -9.38 3.89
N ASN A 95 10.06 -10.35 3.98
CA ASN A 95 10.40 -11.77 4.18
C ASN A 95 11.17 -12.39 3.00
N VAL A 96 11.08 -11.81 1.81
CA VAL A 96 11.88 -12.24 0.65
C VAL A 96 13.32 -11.72 0.68
N ILE A 97 13.63 -10.75 1.55
CA ILE A 97 14.98 -10.23 1.74
C ILE A 97 15.76 -11.25 2.59
N GLY A 98 16.87 -11.75 2.05
CA GLY A 98 17.69 -12.74 2.71
C GLY A 98 18.13 -12.28 4.11
N VAL A 99 17.88 -13.13 5.11
CA VAL A 99 18.38 -12.92 6.47
C VAL A 99 19.89 -13.16 6.52
N THR A 100 20.57 -12.41 7.37
CA THR A 100 22.04 -12.46 7.52
C THR A 100 22.49 -13.24 8.75
N HIS A 101 21.56 -13.58 9.65
CA HIS A 101 21.81 -14.24 10.93
C HIS A 101 22.84 -13.54 11.85
N ARG A 102 23.02 -12.23 11.68
CA ARG A 102 23.89 -11.42 12.56
C ARG A 102 23.12 -10.87 13.76
N ARG A 103 23.86 -10.44 14.77
CA ARG A 103 23.32 -9.67 15.91
C ARG A 103 23.25 -8.20 15.52
N TYR A 104 22.09 -7.60 15.70
CA TYR A 104 21.83 -6.20 15.37
C TYR A 104 21.49 -5.42 16.64
N LEU A 105 22.00 -4.18 16.74
CA LEU A 105 21.44 -3.15 17.60
C LEU A 105 20.67 -2.20 16.71
N ILE A 106 19.36 -2.11 16.90
CA ILE A 106 18.52 -1.14 16.20
C ILE A 106 18.27 0.01 17.19
N ALA A 107 18.85 1.17 16.91
CA ALA A 107 18.60 2.39 17.66
C ALA A 107 17.87 3.38 16.74
N VAL A 108 16.73 3.88 17.18
CA VAL A 108 15.93 4.87 16.45
C VAL A 108 16.03 6.18 17.21
N ASP A 109 16.52 7.22 16.54
CA ASP A 109 16.52 8.57 17.10
C ASP A 109 15.07 9.10 17.12
N ILE A 110 14.61 9.48 18.31
CA ILE A 110 13.28 10.06 18.56
C ILE A 110 13.38 11.48 19.11
N SER A 111 14.57 12.09 19.10
CA SER A 111 14.73 13.48 19.47
C SER A 111 13.93 14.34 18.49
N GLY A 112 13.04 15.18 19.03
CA GLY A 112 12.28 16.11 18.22
C GLY A 112 13.20 17.21 17.71
N TYR A 113 13.39 17.30 16.40
CA TYR A 113 13.69 18.58 15.77
C TYR A 113 12.35 19.28 15.57
N ASP A 114 12.25 20.56 15.98
CA ASP A 114 11.11 21.42 15.63
C ASP A 114 10.85 21.28 14.13
N ALA A 115 9.78 20.56 13.78
CA ALA A 115 9.28 20.47 12.43
C ALA A 115 8.66 21.84 12.14
N GLY A 116 9.47 22.74 11.61
CA GLY A 116 9.16 24.16 11.44
C GLY A 116 7.70 24.44 11.08
N LEU A 117 7.00 25.05 12.03
CA LEU A 117 5.99 26.07 11.73
C LEU A 117 6.67 27.25 11.02
#